data_AF-A0AAU1EUF2-F1
#
_entry.id   AF-A0AAU1EUF2-F1
#
_cell.length_a   1.000
_cell.length_b   1.000
_cell.length_c   1.000
_cell.angle_alpha   90.00
_cell.angle_beta   90.00
_cell.angle_gamma   90.00
#
_symmetry.space_group_name_H-M   'P 1'
#
loop_
_entity.id
_entity.type
_entity.pdbx_description
1 polymer ?
#
loop_
_entity_poly.entity_id
_entity_poly.type
_entity_poly.pdbx_seq_one_letter_code
_entity_poly.pdbx_strand_id
1 'polypeptide(L)'
;MSEDTRSEVYAELAGVGPYGVRPGHALITMVEPHPGHEYAYNRWYEDDHYYAGAMAMPWMYAGRRWVATRDLQLLRYPEKSAVAQPVTAGCYISTYWITDGRYPDHMKWTVGINKRLNRDGRVYQDRTHVFTAFQDHEATVYRDGAAGPRDYHALDHPYAGLVVEVIDAEGPEQRAELLEWLRTKHLPKRLAGSCAAMVTVFRPTPLPGDRMTYVKQVEGVDTRLTLLWFLEEDPRERWDSAFAGLDVAVVESGLGRVELVAPFIPTVPGTDRYVDQLR
;
A
#
# COMPACT_ATOMS: atom_id res chain seq x y z
N MET A 1 -30.22 24.77 10.98
CA MET A 1 -30.40 23.35 10.63
C MET A 1 -29.72 22.57 11.73
N SER A 2 -30.40 21.65 12.43
CA SER A 2 -29.66 20.75 13.33
C SER A 2 -28.80 19.86 12.46
N GLU A 3 -27.50 19.84 12.69
CA GLU A 3 -26.64 18.85 12.04
C GLU A 3 -27.08 17.47 12.54
N ASP A 4 -27.61 16.64 11.64
CA ASP A 4 -27.96 15.25 11.95
C ASP A 4 -26.65 14.44 12.06
N THR A 5 -26.07 14.39 13.26
CA THR A 5 -24.80 13.71 13.54
C THR A 5 -24.96 12.24 13.90
N ARG A 6 -26.20 11.78 14.19
CA ARG A 6 -26.50 10.42 14.66
C ARG A 6 -25.58 9.93 15.77
N SER A 7 -25.24 10.79 16.72
CA SER A 7 -24.20 10.53 17.74
C SER A 7 -24.43 9.25 18.56
N GLU A 8 -25.69 8.89 18.85
CA GLU A 8 -26.04 7.66 19.58
C GLU A 8 -25.62 6.40 18.80
N VAL A 9 -25.87 6.37 17.49
CA VAL A 9 -25.50 5.25 16.62
C VAL A 9 -23.99 5.06 16.59
N TYR A 10 -23.21 6.14 16.60
CA TYR A 10 -21.74 6.04 16.67
C TYR A 10 -21.26 5.34 17.94
N ALA A 11 -21.89 5.62 19.08
CA ALA A 11 -21.53 4.97 20.35
C ALA A 11 -21.84 3.47 20.30
N GLU A 12 -22.98 3.08 19.73
CA GLU A 12 -23.36 1.67 19.56
C GLU A 12 -22.37 0.93 18.64
N LEU A 13 -21.99 1.54 17.51
CA LEU A 13 -21.05 0.94 16.55
C LEU A 13 -19.67 0.68 17.16
N ALA A 14 -19.21 1.57 18.05
CA ALA A 14 -17.94 1.41 18.76
C ALA A 14 -17.99 0.27 19.81
N GLY A 15 -19.17 -0.08 20.32
CA GLY A 15 -19.35 -1.08 21.37
C GLY A 15 -19.44 -2.53 20.90
N VAL A 16 -19.45 -2.80 19.59
CA VAL A 16 -19.69 -4.14 19.03
C VAL A 16 -18.66 -4.51 17.97
N GLY A 17 -18.30 -5.80 17.85
CA GLY A 17 -17.41 -6.33 16.81
C GLY A 17 -15.92 -6.21 17.12
N PRO A 18 -15.02 -6.60 16.19
CA PRO A 18 -13.57 -6.60 16.40
C PRO A 18 -13.01 -5.20 16.69
N TYR A 19 -12.10 -5.07 17.65
CA TYR A 19 -11.44 -3.81 18.02
C TYR A 19 -9.94 -4.02 18.34
N GLY A 20 -9.29 -4.88 17.55
CA GLY A 20 -7.87 -5.17 17.70
C GLY A 20 -6.97 -4.21 16.95
N VAL A 21 -5.68 -4.22 17.28
CA VAL A 21 -4.64 -3.46 16.56
C VAL A 21 -4.06 -4.20 15.36
N ARG A 22 -4.37 -5.48 15.20
CA ARG A 22 -3.82 -6.29 14.11
C ARG A 22 -4.27 -5.70 12.76
N PRO A 23 -3.34 -5.41 11.82
CA PRO A 23 -3.72 -5.08 10.45
C PRO A 23 -4.33 -6.32 9.83
N GLY A 24 -5.64 -6.34 9.60
CA GLY A 24 -6.29 -7.43 8.86
C GLY A 24 -6.39 -7.13 7.37
N HIS A 25 -6.42 -5.85 7.02
CA HIS A 25 -6.46 -5.41 5.62
C HIS A 25 -5.66 -4.13 5.45
N ALA A 26 -5.35 -3.80 4.20
CA ALA A 26 -4.73 -2.56 3.83
C ALA A 26 -5.41 -1.91 2.64
N LEU A 27 -5.38 -0.58 2.57
CA LEU A 27 -5.49 0.15 1.30
C LEU A 27 -4.08 0.51 0.85
N ILE A 28 -3.69 0.02 -0.34
CA ILE A 28 -2.40 0.33 -0.96
C ILE A 28 -2.71 1.03 -2.28
N THR A 29 -2.29 2.29 -2.40
CA THR A 29 -2.63 3.16 -3.52
C THR A 29 -1.40 3.88 -4.06
N MET A 30 -0.90 3.40 -5.19
CA MET A 30 0.18 3.98 -5.98
C MET A 30 -0.41 4.79 -7.15
N VAL A 31 0.00 6.06 -7.22
CA VAL A 31 -0.62 7.07 -8.08
C VAL A 31 0.44 7.87 -8.82
N GLU A 32 0.12 8.19 -10.07
CA GLU A 32 0.89 9.05 -10.96
C GLU A 32 0.09 10.33 -11.22
N PRO A 33 0.47 11.49 -10.65
CA PRO A 33 -0.08 12.78 -11.09
C PRO A 33 0.21 13.01 -12.57
N HIS A 34 -0.68 13.67 -13.28
CA HIS A 34 -0.39 14.05 -14.66
C HIS A 34 0.73 15.10 -14.71
N PRO A 35 1.55 15.16 -15.78
CA PRO A 35 2.63 16.14 -15.88
C PRO A 35 2.14 17.58 -15.64
N GLY A 36 2.78 18.30 -14.72
CA GLY A 36 2.40 19.66 -14.31
C GLY A 36 1.40 19.73 -13.16
N HIS A 37 0.88 18.58 -12.71
CA HIS A 37 -0.10 18.48 -11.63
C HIS A 37 0.50 17.91 -10.33
N GLU A 38 1.81 17.71 -10.26
CA GLU A 38 2.51 17.10 -9.12
C GLU A 38 2.27 17.86 -7.82
N TYR A 39 2.47 19.17 -7.85
CA TYR A 39 2.25 20.05 -6.69
C TYR A 39 0.79 20.04 -6.23
N ALA A 40 -0.14 20.26 -7.16
CA ALA A 40 -1.55 20.35 -6.84
C ALA A 40 -2.11 19.01 -6.34
N TYR A 41 -1.66 17.88 -6.90
CA TYR A 41 -1.94 16.55 -6.36
C TYR A 41 -1.37 16.40 -4.95
N ASN A 42 -0.10 16.77 -4.72
CA ASN A 42 0.52 16.65 -3.40
C ASN A 42 -0.28 17.42 -2.33
N ARG A 43 -0.59 18.70 -2.60
CA ARG A 43 -1.37 19.54 -1.68
C ARG A 43 -2.77 19.00 -1.44
N TRP A 44 -3.49 18.62 -2.50
CA TRP A 44 -4.82 18.02 -2.34
C TRP A 44 -4.78 16.74 -1.51
N TYR A 45 -3.81 15.86 -1.79
CA TYR A 45 -3.73 14.59 -1.10
C TYR A 45 -3.39 14.79 0.37
N GLU A 46 -2.42 15.66 0.65
CA GLU A 46 -1.94 15.93 1.99
C GLU A 46 -2.95 16.70 2.86
N ASP A 47 -3.50 17.77 2.33
CA ASP A 47 -4.33 18.71 3.10
C ASP A 47 -5.77 18.23 3.25
N ASP A 48 -6.22 17.33 2.36
CA ASP A 48 -7.60 16.89 2.33
C ASP A 48 -7.74 15.37 2.21
N HIS A 49 -7.31 14.78 1.10
CA HIS A 49 -7.72 13.42 0.74
C HIS A 49 -7.20 12.35 1.70
N TYR A 50 -5.97 12.51 2.20
CA TYR A 50 -5.37 11.60 3.18
C TYR A 50 -6.21 11.50 4.46
N TYR A 51 -6.83 12.61 4.87
CA TYR A 51 -7.68 12.64 6.05
C TYR A 51 -9.14 12.31 5.71
N ALA A 52 -9.80 13.17 4.93
CA ALA A 52 -11.22 13.06 4.67
C ALA A 52 -11.58 11.86 3.77
N GLY A 53 -10.65 11.45 2.90
CA GLY A 53 -10.79 10.32 2.00
C GLY A 53 -10.08 9.05 2.48
N ALA A 54 -9.58 9.00 3.72
CA ALA A 54 -8.97 7.80 4.31
C ALA A 54 -8.94 7.83 5.85
N MET A 55 -8.06 8.58 6.50
CA MET A 55 -7.81 8.47 7.94
C MET A 55 -8.98 8.84 8.85
N ALA A 56 -9.94 9.64 8.38
CA ALA A 56 -11.17 9.94 9.12
C ALA A 56 -12.24 8.85 8.98
N MET A 57 -12.00 7.83 8.14
CA MET A 57 -12.90 6.71 7.99
C MET A 57 -12.76 5.73 9.17
N PRO A 58 -13.86 5.17 9.69
CA PRO A 58 -13.81 4.14 10.71
C PRO A 58 -12.92 2.96 10.29
N TRP A 59 -12.26 2.38 11.30
CA TRP A 59 -11.44 1.17 11.21
C TRP A 59 -10.10 1.32 10.48
N MET A 60 -9.85 2.45 9.81
CA MET A 60 -8.55 2.78 9.24
C MET A 60 -7.70 3.52 10.28
N TYR A 61 -6.84 2.80 11.01
CA TYR A 61 -6.21 3.34 12.23
C TYR A 61 -4.81 3.91 12.03
N ALA A 62 -4.13 3.55 10.94
CA ALA A 62 -2.80 4.04 10.62
C ALA A 62 -2.67 4.27 9.11
N GLY A 63 -1.85 5.24 8.75
CA GLY A 63 -1.59 5.60 7.36
C GLY A 63 -0.16 6.12 7.22
N ARG A 64 0.41 5.98 6.03
CA ARG A 64 1.64 6.68 5.64
C ARG A 64 1.69 6.93 4.15
N ARG A 65 2.28 8.07 3.79
CA ARG A 65 2.58 8.48 2.42
C ARG A 65 4.08 8.32 2.13
N TRP A 66 4.37 7.89 0.92
CA TRP A 66 5.70 7.68 0.40
C TRP A 66 5.79 8.22 -1.02
N VAL A 67 7.01 8.55 -1.42
CA VAL A 67 7.32 9.16 -2.71
C VAL A 67 8.56 8.51 -3.30
N ALA A 68 8.54 8.32 -4.61
CA ALA A 68 9.70 7.93 -5.40
C ALA A 68 10.13 9.15 -6.23
N THR A 69 11.24 9.75 -5.82
CA THR A 69 12.00 10.69 -6.65
C THR A 69 12.44 10.00 -7.95
N ARG A 70 12.83 10.78 -8.96
CA ARG A 70 13.10 10.24 -10.30
C ARG A 70 14.20 9.17 -10.29
N ASP A 71 15.24 9.35 -9.50
CA ASP A 71 16.28 8.36 -9.26
C ASP A 71 15.74 7.04 -8.67
N LEU A 72 14.83 7.09 -7.69
CA LEU A 72 14.15 5.91 -7.14
C LEU A 72 13.25 5.23 -8.18
N GLN A 73 12.56 6.02 -9.02
CA GLN A 73 11.74 5.46 -10.10
C GLN A 73 12.59 4.67 -11.10
N LEU A 74 13.82 5.12 -11.38
CA LEU A 74 14.72 4.47 -12.33
C LEU A 74 15.33 3.15 -11.81
N LEU A 75 15.24 2.88 -10.50
CA LEU A 75 15.66 1.61 -9.92
C LEU A 75 14.66 0.46 -10.18
N ARG A 76 13.45 0.78 -10.61
CA ARG A 76 12.33 -0.16 -10.67
C ARG A 76 12.49 -1.21 -11.77
N TYR A 77 11.99 -2.40 -11.49
CA TYR A 77 11.99 -3.52 -12.42
C TYR A 77 10.79 -4.45 -12.13
N PRO A 78 10.44 -5.38 -13.05
CA PRO A 78 10.98 -5.54 -14.41
C PRO A 78 10.57 -4.38 -15.34
N GLU A 79 11.34 -4.15 -16.42
CA GLU A 79 11.02 -3.12 -17.43
C GLU A 79 9.60 -3.28 -17.99
N LYS A 80 9.18 -4.53 -18.22
CA LYS A 80 7.83 -4.91 -18.63
C LYS A 80 7.05 -5.39 -17.41
N SER A 81 6.25 -4.51 -16.84
CA SER A 81 5.43 -4.77 -15.66
C SER A 81 3.95 -4.81 -16.02
N ALA A 82 3.20 -5.77 -15.46
CA ALA A 82 1.74 -5.78 -15.51
C ALA A 82 1.09 -4.89 -14.42
N VAL A 83 1.89 -4.18 -13.62
CA VAL A 83 1.42 -3.25 -12.58
C VAL A 83 1.63 -1.80 -13.01
N ALA A 84 2.77 -1.47 -13.63
CA ALA A 84 3.11 -0.10 -14.03
C ALA A 84 3.68 -0.06 -15.46
N GLN A 85 3.09 0.75 -16.33
CA GLN A 85 3.53 0.93 -17.71
C GLN A 85 3.58 2.43 -18.06
N PRO A 86 4.78 3.04 -18.19
CA PRO A 86 6.12 2.43 -17.95
C PRO A 86 6.31 2.01 -16.49
N VAL A 87 7.28 1.13 -16.19
CA VAL A 87 7.56 0.67 -14.81
C VAL A 87 7.89 1.82 -13.84
N THR A 88 8.36 2.96 -14.39
CA THR A 88 8.63 4.18 -13.63
C THR A 88 7.37 4.93 -13.18
N ALA A 89 6.18 4.59 -13.68
CA ALA A 89 4.93 5.24 -13.32
C ALA A 89 4.52 4.95 -11.87
N GLY A 90 3.92 5.94 -11.22
CA GLY A 90 3.44 5.87 -9.85
C GLY A 90 4.46 6.45 -8.88
N CYS A 91 4.69 7.76 -8.94
CA CYS A 91 5.67 8.44 -8.10
C CYS A 91 5.22 8.61 -6.64
N TYR A 92 3.93 8.47 -6.33
CA TYR A 92 3.42 8.47 -4.96
C TYR A 92 2.81 7.11 -4.61
N ILE A 93 2.95 6.69 -3.36
CA ILE A 93 2.19 5.59 -2.81
C ILE A 93 1.73 5.91 -1.39
N SER A 94 0.48 5.60 -1.07
CA SER A 94 -0.05 5.64 0.29
C SER A 94 -0.46 4.25 0.74
N THR A 95 -0.17 3.96 2.00
CA THR A 95 -0.46 2.69 2.65
C THR A 95 -1.28 2.97 3.90
N TYR A 96 -2.35 2.21 4.12
CA TYR A 96 -3.24 2.39 5.28
C TYR A 96 -3.61 1.05 5.89
N TRP A 97 -3.63 0.95 7.21
CA TRP A 97 -4.06 -0.24 7.96
C TRP A 97 -5.52 -0.18 8.34
N ILE A 98 -6.22 -1.28 8.11
CA ILE A 98 -7.61 -1.50 8.50
C ILE A 98 -7.66 -2.63 9.53
N THR A 99 -8.39 -2.40 10.61
CA THR A 99 -8.60 -3.36 11.71
C THR A 99 -9.11 -4.71 11.18
N ASP A 100 -8.53 -5.79 11.70
CA ASP A 100 -8.95 -7.17 11.40
C ASP A 100 -10.44 -7.40 11.69
N GLY A 101 -11.12 -8.05 10.73
CA GLY A 101 -12.56 -8.30 10.77
C GLY A 101 -13.46 -7.08 10.52
N ARG A 102 -12.92 -5.91 10.16
CA ARG A 102 -13.72 -4.69 9.90
C ARG A 102 -13.82 -4.27 8.44
N TYR A 103 -13.22 -5.01 7.52
CA TYR A 103 -13.23 -4.64 6.10
C TYR A 103 -14.63 -4.41 5.52
N PRO A 104 -15.65 -5.27 5.74
CA PRO A 104 -16.99 -5.03 5.19
C PRO A 104 -17.61 -3.71 5.67
N ASP A 105 -17.41 -3.35 6.93
CA ASP A 105 -17.94 -2.10 7.49
C ASP A 105 -17.17 -0.88 6.98
N HIS A 106 -15.84 -0.99 6.90
CA HIS A 106 -14.99 0.01 6.29
C HIS A 106 -15.40 0.26 4.82
N MET A 107 -15.68 -0.79 4.04
CA MET A 107 -16.08 -0.64 2.64
C MET A 107 -17.41 0.08 2.45
N LYS A 108 -18.42 -0.19 3.29
CA LYS A 108 -19.70 0.56 3.27
C LYS A 108 -19.44 2.06 3.49
N TRP A 109 -18.56 2.39 4.44
CA TRP A 109 -18.18 3.77 4.71
C TRP A 109 -17.46 4.41 3.51
N THR A 110 -16.46 3.71 2.96
CA THR A 110 -15.68 4.13 1.80
C THR A 110 -16.55 4.49 0.61
N VAL A 111 -17.58 3.69 0.31
CA VAL A 111 -18.53 3.99 -0.77
C VAL A 111 -19.33 5.26 -0.46
N GLY A 112 -19.83 5.41 0.77
CA GLY A 112 -20.60 6.58 1.19
C GLY A 112 -19.80 7.89 1.13
N ILE A 113 -18.60 7.90 1.71
CA ILE A 113 -17.77 9.11 1.74
C ILE A 113 -17.23 9.47 0.36
N ASN A 114 -16.87 8.49 -0.48
CA ASN A 114 -16.46 8.80 -1.86
C ASN A 114 -17.58 9.45 -2.67
N LYS A 115 -18.83 8.97 -2.55
CA LYS A 115 -19.99 9.62 -3.20
C LYS A 115 -20.13 11.08 -2.75
N ARG A 116 -19.96 11.34 -1.45
CA ARG A 116 -19.99 12.69 -0.88
C ARG A 116 -18.84 13.56 -1.41
N LEU A 117 -17.60 13.10 -1.33
CA LEU A 117 -16.42 13.87 -1.77
C LEU A 117 -16.50 14.23 -3.26
N ASN A 118 -16.99 13.32 -4.11
CA ASN A 118 -17.22 13.63 -5.53
C ASN A 118 -18.28 14.73 -5.71
N ARG A 119 -19.44 14.59 -5.05
CA ARG A 119 -20.50 15.60 -5.10
C ARG A 119 -20.01 16.97 -4.62
N ASP A 120 -19.17 16.97 -3.59
CA ASP A 120 -18.63 18.20 -2.98
C ASP A 120 -17.41 18.75 -3.76
N GLY A 121 -17.03 18.15 -4.91
CA GLY A 121 -15.93 18.63 -5.77
C GLY A 121 -14.53 18.44 -5.18
N ARG A 122 -14.37 17.52 -4.21
CA ARG A 122 -13.14 17.32 -3.43
C ARG A 122 -12.28 16.16 -3.92
N VAL A 123 -12.46 15.73 -5.18
CA VAL A 123 -11.67 14.65 -5.78
C VAL A 123 -10.84 15.21 -6.93
N TYR A 124 -9.52 15.14 -6.81
CA TYR A 124 -8.58 15.74 -7.76
C TYR A 124 -8.32 14.85 -8.98
N GLN A 125 -8.88 15.16 -10.14
CA GLN A 125 -8.94 14.20 -11.26
C GLN A 125 -7.67 14.09 -12.10
N ASP A 126 -6.74 15.04 -12.04
CA ASP A 126 -5.51 15.05 -12.86
C ASP A 126 -4.43 14.10 -12.32
N ARG A 127 -4.82 12.82 -12.22
CA ARG A 127 -4.01 11.72 -11.71
C ARG A 127 -4.42 10.39 -12.35
N THR A 128 -3.51 9.44 -12.36
CA THR A 128 -3.75 8.06 -12.74
C THR A 128 -3.49 7.16 -11.55
N HIS A 129 -4.46 6.33 -11.19
CA HIS A 129 -4.23 5.22 -10.28
C HIS A 129 -3.44 4.14 -11.02
N VAL A 130 -2.17 3.96 -10.67
CA VAL A 130 -1.29 2.94 -11.27
C VAL A 130 -1.59 1.60 -10.64
N PHE A 131 -1.69 1.57 -9.31
CA PHE A 131 -2.04 0.39 -8.54
C PHE A 131 -2.86 0.81 -7.33
N THR A 132 -4.13 0.45 -7.24
CA THR A 132 -4.96 0.84 -6.09
C THR A 132 -5.91 -0.28 -5.74
N ALA A 133 -5.68 -0.90 -4.60
CA ALA A 133 -6.47 -2.01 -4.13
C ALA A 133 -6.60 -1.99 -2.61
N PHE A 134 -7.77 -2.42 -2.14
CA PHE A 134 -7.87 -3.01 -0.82
C PHE A 134 -7.29 -4.43 -0.87
N GLN A 135 -6.59 -4.83 0.17
CA GLN A 135 -5.89 -6.10 0.22
C GLN A 135 -6.02 -6.75 1.60
N ASP A 136 -6.18 -8.06 1.61
CA ASP A 136 -6.20 -8.87 2.84
C ASP A 136 -4.77 -9.10 3.33
N HIS A 137 -4.55 -8.98 4.63
CA HIS A 137 -3.28 -9.33 5.27
C HIS A 137 -3.13 -10.86 5.29
N GLU A 138 -2.03 -11.35 4.71
CA GLU A 138 -1.73 -12.78 4.64
C GLU A 138 -0.64 -13.18 5.65
N ALA A 139 0.39 -12.34 5.82
CA ALA A 139 1.47 -12.59 6.77
C ALA A 139 2.30 -11.35 7.10
N THR A 140 3.02 -11.42 8.22
CA THR A 140 4.17 -10.55 8.50
C THR A 140 5.36 -11.41 8.87
N VAL A 141 6.52 -11.15 8.26
CA VAL A 141 7.80 -11.77 8.64
C VAL A 141 8.68 -10.68 9.23
N TYR A 142 9.18 -10.91 10.45
CA TYR A 142 9.97 -9.95 11.22
C TYR A 142 11.43 -10.36 11.19
N ARG A 143 12.34 -9.42 10.96
CA ARG A 143 13.78 -9.64 11.12
C ARG A 143 14.12 -9.94 12.57
N ASP A 144 13.63 -9.11 13.49
CA ASP A 144 14.02 -9.11 14.90
C ASP A 144 12.98 -9.79 15.81
N GLY A 145 12.02 -10.51 15.23
CA GLY A 145 10.96 -11.19 15.98
C GLY A 145 10.19 -10.24 16.90
N ALA A 146 10.25 -10.49 18.20
CA ALA A 146 9.56 -9.69 19.22
C ALA A 146 10.37 -8.50 19.76
N ALA A 147 11.66 -8.40 19.41
CA ALA A 147 12.54 -7.34 19.90
C ALA A 147 12.45 -6.05 19.06
N GLY A 148 11.91 -6.13 17.84
CA GLY A 148 11.75 -5.00 16.93
C GLY A 148 10.30 -4.47 16.85
N PRO A 149 10.05 -3.47 15.97
CA PRO A 149 8.72 -2.99 15.68
C PRO A 149 7.80 -4.10 15.18
N ARG A 150 6.49 -3.95 15.41
CA ARG A 150 5.44 -4.86 14.95
C ARG A 150 4.72 -4.28 13.73
N ASP A 151 3.99 -5.10 12.97
CA ASP A 151 3.24 -4.65 11.78
C ASP A 151 2.28 -3.50 12.06
N TYR A 152 1.60 -3.53 13.21
CA TYR A 152 0.73 -2.44 13.65
C TYR A 152 1.47 -1.15 14.03
N HIS A 153 2.80 -1.16 14.17
CA HIS A 153 3.64 0.03 14.30
C HIS A 153 4.21 0.52 12.95
N ALA A 154 4.07 -0.26 11.87
CA ALA A 154 4.91 -0.09 10.68
C ALA A 154 4.71 1.26 9.96
N LEU A 155 3.52 1.86 10.07
CA LEU A 155 3.23 3.14 9.44
C LEU A 155 3.58 4.34 10.34
N ASP A 156 3.83 4.14 11.63
CA ASP A 156 4.25 5.20 12.56
C ASP A 156 5.75 5.18 12.83
N HIS A 157 6.36 3.99 12.82
CA HIS A 157 7.79 3.81 13.05
C HIS A 157 8.59 4.55 11.96
N PRO A 158 9.67 5.31 12.28
CA PRO A 158 10.32 6.22 11.34
C PRO A 158 11.23 5.53 10.32
N TYR A 159 10.72 4.49 9.65
CA TYR A 159 11.38 3.84 8.53
C TYR A 159 11.81 4.86 7.46
N ALA A 160 13.06 4.75 7.02
CA ALA A 160 13.66 5.62 6.02
C ALA A 160 13.26 5.23 4.59
N GLY A 161 12.76 4.01 4.40
CA GLY A 161 12.37 3.50 3.09
C GLY A 161 11.21 2.51 3.14
N LEU A 162 10.58 2.38 1.98
CA LEU A 162 9.61 1.33 1.66
C LEU A 162 10.00 0.74 0.31
N VAL A 163 10.05 -0.59 0.20
CA VAL A 163 10.06 -1.28 -1.10
C VAL A 163 8.76 -2.04 -1.26
N VAL A 164 8.10 -1.80 -2.39
CA VAL A 164 6.89 -2.55 -2.80
C VAL A 164 7.31 -3.59 -3.82
N GLU A 165 7.04 -4.84 -3.52
CA GLU A 165 7.23 -5.96 -4.42
C GLU A 165 5.85 -6.57 -4.75
N VAL A 166 5.58 -6.82 -6.03
CA VAL A 166 4.38 -7.53 -6.47
C VAL A 166 4.80 -8.79 -7.20
N ILE A 167 4.31 -9.94 -6.75
CA ILE A 167 4.57 -11.24 -7.36
C ILE A 167 3.25 -11.80 -7.88
N ASP A 168 3.24 -12.27 -9.12
CA ASP A 168 2.10 -12.92 -9.76
C ASP A 168 2.36 -14.42 -9.90
N ALA A 169 1.49 -15.23 -9.29
CA ALA A 169 1.49 -16.67 -9.45
C ALA A 169 0.62 -17.09 -10.66
N GLU A 170 0.70 -18.35 -11.08
CA GLU A 170 -0.14 -18.84 -12.20
C GLU A 170 -1.61 -19.02 -11.83
N GLY A 171 -1.91 -19.17 -10.54
CA GLY A 171 -3.24 -19.45 -10.03
C GLY A 171 -3.35 -19.28 -8.52
N PRO A 172 -4.56 -19.37 -7.96
CA PRO A 172 -4.80 -19.20 -6.53
C PRO A 172 -4.14 -20.30 -5.67
N GLU A 173 -3.96 -21.51 -6.20
CA GLU A 173 -3.27 -22.61 -5.54
C GLU A 173 -1.75 -22.33 -5.45
N GLN A 174 -1.12 -21.99 -6.58
CA GLN A 174 0.30 -21.62 -6.65
C GLN A 174 0.59 -20.38 -5.81
N ARG A 175 -0.34 -19.41 -5.74
CA ARG A 175 -0.22 -18.26 -4.85
C ARG A 175 -0.14 -18.67 -3.37
N ALA A 176 -0.88 -19.70 -2.96
CA ALA A 176 -0.81 -20.22 -1.59
C ALA A 176 0.55 -20.92 -1.32
N GLU A 177 1.06 -21.68 -2.29
CA GLU A 177 2.40 -22.27 -2.22
C GLU A 177 3.50 -21.20 -2.17
N LEU A 178 3.38 -20.15 -2.98
CA LEU A 178 4.24 -18.97 -2.98
C LEU A 178 4.24 -18.29 -1.61
N LEU A 179 3.06 -18.04 -1.02
CA LEU A 179 2.95 -17.46 0.32
C LEU A 179 3.68 -18.29 1.38
N GLU A 180 3.52 -19.62 1.34
CA GLU A 180 4.17 -20.51 2.28
C GLU A 180 5.70 -20.51 2.11
N TRP A 181 6.18 -20.57 0.87
CA TRP A 181 7.60 -20.47 0.55
C TRP A 181 8.20 -19.13 0.99
N LEU A 182 7.49 -18.02 0.74
CA LEU A 182 7.87 -16.68 1.17
C LEU A 182 8.06 -16.64 2.68
N ARG A 183 7.05 -17.10 3.44
CA ARG A 183 7.02 -17.01 4.91
C ARG A 183 8.05 -17.90 5.59
N THR A 184 8.25 -19.12 5.09
CA THR A 184 9.04 -20.14 5.79
C THR A 184 10.48 -20.25 5.33
N LYS A 185 10.80 -19.80 4.11
CA LYS A 185 12.14 -19.97 3.52
C LYS A 185 12.73 -18.67 3.02
N HIS A 186 12.03 -17.98 2.10
CA HIS A 186 12.62 -16.85 1.38
C HIS A 186 12.80 -15.62 2.27
N LEU A 187 11.73 -15.11 2.86
CA LEU A 187 11.75 -13.87 3.65
C LEU A 187 12.62 -13.99 4.91
N PRO A 188 12.57 -15.07 5.72
CA PRO A 188 13.46 -15.21 6.87
C PRO A 188 14.95 -15.13 6.49
N LYS A 189 15.34 -15.78 5.38
CA LYS A 189 16.71 -15.74 4.87
C LYS A 189 17.11 -14.35 4.37
N ARG A 190 16.22 -13.64 3.68
CA ARG A 190 16.48 -12.30 3.14
C ARG A 190 16.52 -11.24 4.23
N LEU A 191 15.68 -11.35 5.25
CA LEU A 191 15.59 -10.38 6.33
C LEU A 191 16.81 -10.42 7.26
N ALA A 192 17.36 -11.61 7.52
CA ALA A 192 18.48 -11.79 8.44
C ALA A 192 19.67 -10.86 8.11
N GLY A 193 19.95 -9.91 9.00
CA GLY A 193 21.04 -8.93 8.85
C GLY A 193 20.82 -7.86 7.77
N SER A 194 19.62 -7.76 7.18
CA SER A 194 19.29 -6.77 6.17
C SER A 194 18.83 -5.43 6.77
N CYS A 195 18.73 -4.39 5.93
CA CYS A 195 18.14 -3.09 6.30
C CYS A 195 16.61 -3.12 6.45
N ALA A 196 15.94 -4.20 6.04
CA ALA A 196 14.51 -4.36 6.19
C ALA A 196 14.19 -4.95 7.57
N ALA A 197 13.42 -4.23 8.38
CA ALA A 197 13.01 -4.70 9.72
C ALA A 197 11.88 -5.72 9.66
N MET A 198 10.99 -5.60 8.66
CA MET A 198 9.91 -6.56 8.41
C MET A 198 9.41 -6.51 6.97
N VAL A 199 8.69 -7.56 6.58
CA VAL A 199 7.89 -7.61 5.37
C VAL A 199 6.45 -7.99 5.73
N THR A 200 5.50 -7.17 5.32
CA THR A 200 4.07 -7.51 5.37
C THR A 200 3.61 -7.98 3.99
N VAL A 201 2.90 -9.11 3.94
CA VAL A 201 2.41 -9.74 2.72
C VAL A 201 0.90 -9.60 2.67
N PHE A 202 0.41 -9.12 1.54
CA PHE A 202 -1.00 -8.88 1.28
C PHE A 202 -1.44 -9.57 -0.01
N ARG A 203 -2.75 -9.82 -0.11
CA ARG A 203 -3.40 -10.28 -1.34
C ARG A 203 -4.52 -9.32 -1.72
N PRO A 204 -4.61 -8.85 -2.99
CA PRO A 204 -5.71 -7.98 -3.39
C PRO A 204 -7.08 -8.62 -3.18
N THR A 205 -8.04 -7.80 -2.79
CA THR A 205 -9.43 -8.21 -2.56
C THR A 205 -10.31 -7.68 -3.70
N PRO A 206 -11.29 -8.45 -4.22
CA PRO A 206 -12.27 -7.94 -5.15
C PRO A 206 -13.00 -6.73 -4.55
N LEU A 207 -13.21 -5.69 -5.36
CA LEU A 207 -13.99 -4.54 -4.93
C LEU A 207 -15.49 -4.87 -5.01
N PRO A 208 -16.34 -4.23 -4.18
CA PRO A 208 -17.77 -4.49 -4.18
C PRO A 208 -18.43 -4.02 -5.50
N GLY A 209 -19.52 -4.69 -5.88
CA GLY A 209 -20.22 -4.43 -7.14
C GLY A 209 -20.89 -3.05 -7.23
N ASP A 210 -21.15 -2.39 -6.09
CA ASP A 210 -21.74 -1.05 -5.99
C ASP A 210 -20.69 0.08 -5.87
N ARG A 211 -19.42 -0.22 -6.14
CA ARG A 211 -18.34 0.77 -6.24
C ARG A 211 -18.64 1.84 -7.31
N MET A 212 -17.98 2.98 -7.22
CA MET A 212 -18.06 4.03 -8.24
C MET A 212 -17.61 3.48 -9.61
N THR A 213 -18.33 3.84 -10.68
CA THR A 213 -18.14 3.26 -12.03
C THR A 213 -16.77 3.53 -12.65
N TYR A 214 -16.11 4.61 -12.27
CA TYR A 214 -14.76 4.96 -12.72
C TYR A 214 -13.64 4.22 -11.95
N VAL A 215 -13.98 3.54 -10.84
CA VAL A 215 -13.02 2.74 -10.08
C VAL A 215 -12.85 1.39 -10.76
N LYS A 216 -11.65 1.17 -11.29
CA LYS A 216 -11.28 -0.09 -11.94
C LYS A 216 -10.83 -1.11 -10.89
N GLN A 217 -11.14 -2.38 -11.13
CA GLN A 217 -10.52 -3.46 -10.39
C GLN A 217 -9.06 -3.58 -10.81
N VAL A 218 -8.16 -3.84 -9.86
CA VAL A 218 -6.80 -4.25 -10.22
C VAL A 218 -6.83 -5.62 -10.89
N GLU A 219 -5.89 -5.87 -11.79
CA GLU A 219 -5.68 -7.20 -12.36
C GLU A 219 -4.99 -8.13 -11.36
N GLY A 220 -5.14 -9.45 -11.56
CA GLY A 220 -4.47 -10.47 -10.75
C GLY A 220 -4.97 -10.59 -9.31
N VAL A 221 -6.23 -10.23 -9.04
CA VAL A 221 -6.83 -10.32 -7.68
C VAL A 221 -6.71 -11.73 -7.09
N ASP A 222 -6.84 -12.75 -7.94
CA ASP A 222 -6.77 -14.15 -7.53
C ASP A 222 -5.37 -14.76 -7.64
N THR A 223 -4.35 -14.02 -8.03
CA THR A 223 -3.02 -14.60 -8.35
C THR A 223 -1.86 -13.85 -7.72
N ARG A 224 -2.04 -12.57 -7.35
CA ARG A 224 -0.96 -11.71 -6.88
C ARG A 224 -0.81 -11.68 -5.36
N LEU A 225 0.44 -11.51 -4.93
CA LEU A 225 0.80 -11.05 -3.59
C LEU A 225 1.52 -9.71 -3.69
N THR A 226 1.21 -8.79 -2.77
CA THR A 226 1.90 -7.51 -2.59
C THR A 226 2.69 -7.58 -1.29
N LEU A 227 4.00 -7.36 -1.37
CA LEU A 227 4.92 -7.35 -0.26
C LEU A 227 5.36 -5.90 -0.01
N LEU A 228 5.29 -5.47 1.25
CA LEU A 228 5.80 -4.18 1.69
C LEU A 228 6.98 -4.40 2.63
N TRP A 229 8.17 -4.04 2.16
CA TRP A 229 9.43 -4.13 2.89
C TRP A 229 9.71 -2.79 3.59
N PHE A 230 9.70 -2.78 4.92
CA PHE A 230 9.91 -1.57 5.71
C PHE A 230 11.39 -1.43 6.10
N LEU A 231 12.03 -0.35 5.65
CA LEU A 231 13.49 -0.20 5.70
C LEU A 231 13.93 0.82 6.74
N GLU A 232 14.96 0.49 7.50
CA GLU A 232 15.62 1.38 8.46
C GLU A 232 16.60 2.35 7.77
N GLU A 233 17.02 2.02 6.55
CA GLU A 233 17.95 2.80 5.71
C GLU A 233 17.23 3.30 4.44
N ASP A 234 17.80 4.31 3.79
CA ASP A 234 17.32 4.77 2.48
C ASP A 234 17.52 3.65 1.44
N PRO A 235 16.50 3.32 0.61
CA PRO A 235 16.58 2.18 -0.30
C PRO A 235 17.72 2.31 -1.32
N ARG A 236 18.16 3.54 -1.65
CA ARG A 236 19.26 3.77 -2.60
C ARG A 236 20.59 3.23 -2.09
N GLU A 237 20.81 3.23 -0.77
CA GLU A 237 22.09 2.84 -0.17
C GLU A 237 22.34 1.33 -0.27
N ARG A 238 21.27 0.53 -0.34
CA ARG A 238 21.34 -0.94 -0.30
C ARG A 238 20.72 -1.63 -1.51
N TRP A 239 20.26 -0.89 -2.51
CA TRP A 239 19.46 -1.40 -3.62
C TRP A 239 20.07 -2.65 -4.27
N ASP A 240 21.31 -2.56 -4.75
CA ASP A 240 21.97 -3.65 -5.47
C ASP A 240 22.16 -4.89 -4.58
N SER A 241 22.52 -4.68 -3.31
CA SER A 241 22.80 -5.76 -2.37
C SER A 241 21.56 -6.45 -1.80
N ALA A 242 20.45 -5.71 -1.66
CA ALA A 242 19.27 -6.15 -0.91
C ALA A 242 18.04 -6.37 -1.79
N PHE A 243 17.97 -5.75 -2.98
CA PHE A 243 16.75 -5.76 -3.79
C PHE A 243 16.98 -6.14 -5.25
N ALA A 244 18.11 -5.84 -5.90
CA ALA A 244 18.33 -6.05 -7.36
C ALA A 244 18.39 -7.51 -7.88
N GLY A 245 17.71 -8.46 -7.23
CA GLY A 245 17.61 -9.86 -7.67
C GLY A 245 16.48 -10.64 -6.99
N LEU A 246 15.45 -9.96 -6.47
CA LEU A 246 14.29 -10.64 -5.89
C LEU A 246 13.53 -11.49 -6.93
N ASP A 247 13.49 -11.03 -8.18
CA ASP A 247 12.90 -11.74 -9.31
C ASP A 247 13.57 -13.07 -9.61
N VAL A 248 14.91 -13.12 -9.56
CA VAL A 248 15.67 -14.35 -9.82
C VAL A 248 15.26 -15.45 -8.84
N ALA A 249 15.18 -15.13 -7.54
CA ALA A 249 14.79 -16.11 -6.52
C ALA A 249 13.35 -16.60 -6.69
N VAL A 250 12.43 -15.72 -7.09
CA VAL A 250 11.04 -16.09 -7.38
C VAL A 250 10.96 -16.98 -8.62
N VAL A 251 11.69 -16.66 -9.70
CA VAL A 251 11.75 -17.49 -10.91
C VAL A 251 12.36 -18.86 -10.62
N GLU A 252 13.47 -18.92 -9.88
CA GLU A 252 14.13 -20.17 -9.49
C GLU A 252 13.24 -21.06 -8.61
N SER A 253 12.32 -20.46 -7.84
CA SER A 253 11.35 -21.22 -7.06
C SER A 253 10.29 -21.92 -7.93
N GLY A 254 10.05 -21.42 -9.15
CA GLY A 254 8.98 -21.87 -10.03
C GLY A 254 7.57 -21.49 -9.57
N LEU A 255 7.41 -20.65 -8.55
CA LEU A 255 6.11 -20.34 -7.92
C LEU A 255 5.45 -19.05 -8.45
N GLY A 256 6.12 -18.30 -9.32
CA GLY A 256 5.56 -17.09 -9.90
C GLY A 256 6.58 -16.25 -10.64
N ARG A 257 6.22 -14.99 -10.87
CA ARG A 257 7.08 -13.97 -11.48
C ARG A 257 6.89 -12.63 -10.78
N VAL A 258 7.96 -11.88 -10.65
CA VAL A 258 7.89 -10.51 -10.12
C VAL A 258 7.34 -9.58 -11.18
N GLU A 259 6.29 -8.85 -10.83
CA GLU A 259 5.64 -7.86 -11.69
C GLU A 259 6.02 -6.42 -11.33
N LEU A 260 6.55 -6.18 -10.13
CA LEU A 260 7.06 -4.86 -9.73
C LEU A 260 7.99 -5.02 -8.54
N VAL A 261 9.12 -4.32 -8.53
CA VAL A 261 9.88 -3.97 -7.33
C VAL A 261 10.17 -2.48 -7.39
N ALA A 262 9.63 -1.75 -6.42
CA ALA A 262 9.62 -0.29 -6.45
C ALA A 262 10.01 0.32 -5.10
N PRO A 263 11.11 1.10 -5.03
CA PRO A 263 11.50 1.79 -3.81
C PRO A 263 10.82 3.16 -3.70
N PHE A 264 10.57 3.54 -2.45
CA PHE A 264 10.01 4.82 -2.04
C PHE A 264 10.68 5.27 -0.73
N ILE A 265 10.67 6.58 -0.51
CA ILE A 265 11.05 7.22 0.76
C ILE A 265 9.84 7.92 1.35
N PRO A 266 9.78 8.19 2.66
CA PRO A 266 8.63 8.87 3.24
C PRO A 266 8.51 10.30 2.72
N THR A 267 7.28 10.74 2.45
CA THR A 267 7.01 12.19 2.30
C THR A 267 7.22 12.89 3.63
N VAL A 268 7.42 14.21 3.62
CA VAL A 268 7.43 15.02 4.85
C VAL A 268 6.09 15.74 4.98
N PRO A 269 5.26 15.37 5.98
CA PRO A 269 3.92 15.93 6.15
C PRO A 269 3.88 17.47 6.15
N GLY A 270 2.95 18.02 5.39
CA GLY A 270 2.69 19.45 5.24
C GLY A 270 3.68 20.20 4.34
N THR A 271 4.54 19.50 3.61
CA THR A 271 5.60 20.11 2.80
C THR A 271 5.56 19.66 1.35
N ASP A 272 6.22 20.45 0.49
CA ASP A 272 6.40 20.12 -0.94
C ASP A 272 7.75 19.45 -1.20
N ARG A 273 8.38 18.90 -0.15
CA ARG A 273 9.67 18.22 -0.28
C ARG A 273 9.52 17.08 -1.30
N TYR A 274 10.42 17.06 -2.29
CA TYR A 274 10.48 16.12 -3.42
C TYR A 274 9.54 16.38 -4.60
N VAL A 275 8.60 17.33 -4.53
CA VAL A 275 7.68 17.63 -5.65
C VAL A 275 8.44 18.01 -6.93
N ASP A 276 9.57 18.72 -6.78
CA ASP A 276 10.45 19.15 -7.85
C ASP A 276 11.41 18.06 -8.38
N GLN A 277 11.35 16.85 -7.83
CA GLN A 277 12.27 15.74 -8.12
C GLN A 277 11.57 14.53 -8.75
N LEU A 278 10.33 14.66 -9.21
CA LEU A 278 9.52 13.51 -9.66
C LEU A 278 9.67 13.16 -11.15
N ARG A 279 10.40 13.97 -11.93
CA ARG A 279 10.48 13.88 -13.39
C ARG A 279 11.92 13.83 -13.88
#